data_AF-A0A0A2IYL1-F1
#
_entry.id   AF-A0A0A2IYL1-F1
#
_cell.length_a   1.000
_cell.length_b   1.000
_cell.length_c   1.000
_cell.angle_alpha   90.00
_cell.angle_beta   90.00
_cell.angle_gamma   90.00
#
_symmetry.space_group_name_H-M   'P 1'
#
loop_
_entity.id
_entity.type
_entity.pdbx_description
1 polymer ?
#
loop_
_entity_poly.entity_id
_entity_poly.type
_entity_poly.pdbx_seq_one_letter_code
_entity_poly.pdbx_strand_id
1 'polypeptide(L)'
;MSEPSTVCDFQKERSDFLSWLEDQARLIRHQPKSETITEVKVNIRENAVEYLDRLTQTAIVMACEAKDHICVTAKPPQFYEVEVPKMCSALQLRLPQLASRLAINSKCDMCVHFIIMNILAEPGF
;
A
#
# COMPACT_ATOMS: atom_id res chain seq x y z
N MET A 1 4.32 29.93 -5.93
CA MET A 1 3.86 28.93 -6.91
C MET A 1 3.37 27.75 -6.10
N SER A 2 2.07 27.53 -6.07
CA SER A 2 1.46 26.40 -5.38
C SER A 2 1.78 25.14 -6.18
N GLU A 3 2.26 24.08 -5.52
CA GLU A 3 2.48 22.79 -6.17
C GLU A 3 1.20 22.34 -6.91
N PRO A 4 1.32 21.59 -8.03
CA PRO A 4 0.15 21.02 -8.66
C PRO A 4 -0.52 20.09 -7.65
N SER A 5 -1.80 20.33 -7.35
CA SER A 5 -2.54 19.63 -6.29
C SER A 5 -2.43 18.11 -6.39
N THR A 6 -2.27 17.59 -7.60
CA THR A 6 -2.17 16.16 -7.92
C THR A 6 -0.93 15.47 -7.34
N VAL A 7 0.18 16.20 -7.17
CA VAL A 7 1.38 15.65 -6.52
C VAL A 7 1.12 15.45 -5.03
N CYS A 8 0.49 16.44 -4.38
CA CYS A 8 0.09 16.34 -2.99
C CYS A 8 -0.95 15.23 -2.79
N ASP A 9 -1.90 15.09 -3.71
CA ASP A 9 -2.92 14.04 -3.67
C ASP A 9 -2.30 12.63 -3.70
N PHE A 10 -1.37 12.38 -4.64
CA PHE A 10 -0.65 11.11 -4.68
C PHE A 10 0.18 10.86 -3.41
N GLN A 11 0.92 11.86 -2.93
CA GLN A 11 1.72 11.73 -1.71
C GLN A 11 0.85 11.44 -0.48
N LYS A 12 -0.35 12.04 -0.42
CA LYS A 12 -1.33 11.79 0.63
C LYS A 12 -1.85 10.35 0.57
N GLU A 13 -2.37 9.90 -0.57
CA GLU A 13 -2.88 8.52 -0.71
C GLU A 13 -1.79 7.47 -0.41
N ARG A 14 -0.55 7.74 -0.85
CA ARG A 14 0.61 6.90 -0.51
C ARG A 14 0.83 6.84 1.00
N SER A 15 0.83 8.00 1.66
CA SER A 15 1.04 8.09 3.11
C SER A 15 -0.09 7.41 3.89
N ASP A 16 -1.34 7.61 3.47
CA ASP A 16 -2.52 7.00 4.08
C ASP A 16 -2.48 5.47 3.95
N PHE A 17 -2.09 4.94 2.78
CA PHE A 17 -1.92 3.50 2.58
C PHE A 17 -0.81 2.91 3.46
N LEU A 18 0.37 3.55 3.51
CA LEU A 18 1.50 3.06 4.32
C LEU A 18 1.19 3.13 5.82
N SER A 19 0.57 4.22 6.29
CA SER A 19 0.13 4.33 7.68
C SER A 19 -0.86 3.23 8.04
N TRP A 20 -1.85 2.97 7.17
CA TRP A 20 -2.83 1.91 7.39
C TRP A 20 -2.18 0.52 7.43
N LEU A 21 -1.21 0.23 6.55
CA LEU A 21 -0.44 -1.01 6.58
C LEU A 21 0.41 -1.16 7.85
N GLU A 22 1.02 -0.07 8.32
CA GLU A 22 1.78 -0.06 9.58
C GLU A 22 0.88 -0.41 10.77
N ASP A 23 -0.35 0.12 10.80
CA ASP A 23 -1.32 -0.21 11.84
C ASP A 23 -1.69 -1.71 11.81
N GLN A 24 -1.91 -2.28 10.62
CA GLN A 24 -2.15 -3.73 10.50
C GLN A 24 -0.95 -4.55 11.01
N ALA A 25 0.29 -4.14 10.66
CA ALA A 25 1.49 -4.80 11.13
C ALA A 25 1.66 -4.70 12.65
N ARG A 26 1.33 -3.54 13.24
CA ARG A 26 1.37 -3.28 14.68
C ARG A 26 0.40 -4.16 15.43
N LEU A 27 -0.83 -4.30 14.92
CA LEU A 27 -1.87 -5.16 15.48
C LEU A 27 -1.43 -6.64 15.50
N ILE A 28 -0.85 -7.14 14.40
CA ILE A 28 -0.31 -8.51 14.34
C ILE A 28 0.79 -8.72 15.41
N ARG A 29 1.67 -7.74 15.60
CA ARG A 29 2.84 -7.86 16.48
C ARG A 29 2.53 -7.70 17.97
N HIS A 30 1.71 -6.71 18.34
CA HIS A 30 1.57 -6.28 19.75
C HIS A 30 0.34 -6.85 20.46
N GLN A 31 -0.67 -7.31 19.71
CA GLN A 31 -1.91 -7.81 20.30
C GLN A 31 -2.36 -9.11 19.62
N PRO A 32 -1.60 -10.23 19.73
CA PRO A 32 -1.98 -11.49 19.12
C PRO A 32 -3.08 -12.20 19.92
N LYS A 33 -4.21 -11.53 20.16
CA LYS A 33 -5.47 -12.19 20.50
C LYS A 33 -6.09 -12.68 19.19
N SER A 34 -6.78 -13.81 19.25
CA SER A 34 -7.45 -14.39 18.07
C SER A 34 -8.39 -13.41 17.38
N GLU A 35 -9.06 -12.55 18.15
CA GLU A 35 -9.97 -11.52 17.64
C GLU A 35 -9.24 -10.45 16.84
N THR A 36 -8.13 -9.91 17.35
CA THR A 36 -7.31 -8.90 16.66
C THR A 36 -6.73 -9.44 15.36
N ILE A 37 -6.23 -10.68 15.33
CA ILE A 37 -5.73 -11.29 14.10
C ILE A 37 -6.86 -11.51 13.08
N THR A 38 -8.06 -11.84 13.56
CA THR A 38 -9.25 -11.97 12.70
C THR A 38 -9.67 -10.63 12.12
N GLU A 39 -9.61 -9.56 12.91
CA GLU A 39 -9.85 -8.19 12.44
C GLU A 39 -8.85 -7.78 11.35
N VAL A 40 -7.55 -7.96 11.58
CA VAL A 40 -6.51 -7.65 10.58
C VAL A 40 -6.74 -8.45 9.30
N LYS A 41 -7.14 -9.72 9.40
CA LYS A 41 -7.49 -10.54 8.24
C LYS A 41 -8.64 -9.96 7.43
N VAL A 42 -9.69 -9.47 8.07
CA VAL A 42 -10.82 -8.82 7.40
C VAL A 42 -10.37 -7.50 6.77
N ASN A 43 -9.68 -6.66 7.52
CA ASN A 43 -9.17 -5.36 7.06
C ASN A 43 -8.28 -5.51 5.81
N ILE A 44 -7.29 -6.41 5.84
CA ILE A 44 -6.39 -6.61 4.70
C ILE A 44 -7.16 -7.16 3.49
N ARG A 45 -8.15 -8.02 3.69
CA ARG A 45 -8.93 -8.60 2.59
C ARG A 45 -9.85 -7.57 1.92
N GLU A 46 -10.47 -6.70 2.70
CA GLU A 46 -11.56 -5.84 2.24
C GLU A 46 -11.07 -4.43 1.89
N ASN A 47 -10.17 -3.85 2.70
CA ASN A 47 -9.82 -2.43 2.59
C ASN A 47 -8.54 -2.20 1.76
N ALA A 48 -7.67 -3.21 1.62
CA ALA A 48 -6.43 -3.06 0.84
C ALA A 48 -6.70 -2.63 -0.61
N VAL A 49 -7.77 -3.17 -1.22
CA VAL A 49 -8.12 -2.90 -2.61
C VAL A 49 -8.43 -1.42 -2.81
N GLU A 50 -9.22 -0.83 -1.91
CA GLU A 50 -9.64 0.57 -1.99
C GLU A 50 -8.44 1.52 -1.89
N TYR A 51 -7.52 1.32 -0.95
CA TYR A 51 -6.30 2.12 -0.86
C TYR A 51 -5.45 2.02 -2.13
N LEU A 52 -5.29 0.82 -2.67
CA LEU A 52 -4.48 0.58 -3.87
C LEU A 52 -5.14 1.15 -5.14
N ASP A 53 -6.47 1.17 -5.21
CA ASP A 53 -7.21 1.81 -6.30
C ASP A 53 -7.05 3.34 -6.26
N ARG A 54 -7.20 3.97 -5.09
CA ARG A 54 -6.96 5.41 -4.93
C ARG A 54 -5.53 5.80 -5.27
N LEU A 55 -4.56 4.99 -4.84
CA LEU A 55 -3.15 5.21 -5.13
C LEU A 55 -2.84 5.06 -6.61
N THR A 56 -3.44 4.08 -7.28
CA THR A 56 -3.35 3.89 -8.73
C THR A 56 -3.91 5.09 -9.48
N GLN A 57 -5.10 5.55 -9.09
CA GLN A 57 -5.78 6.66 -9.75
C GLN A 57 -4.99 7.96 -9.60
N THR A 58 -4.54 8.29 -8.38
CA THR A 58 -3.75 9.51 -8.13
C THR A 58 -2.38 9.47 -8.82
N ALA A 59 -1.76 8.29 -8.94
CA ALA A 59 -0.51 8.14 -9.69
C ALA A 59 -0.69 8.46 -11.19
N ILE A 60 -1.74 7.92 -11.82
CA ILE A 60 -2.06 8.17 -13.23
C ILE A 60 -2.40 9.65 -13.46
N VAL A 61 -3.23 10.24 -12.60
CA VAL A 61 -3.60 11.66 -12.68
C VAL A 61 -2.36 12.55 -12.52
N MET A 62 -1.49 12.26 -11.55
CA MET A 62 -0.23 12.99 -11.37
C MET A 62 0.68 12.86 -12.59
N ALA A 63 0.83 11.67 -13.16
CA ALA A 63 1.64 11.46 -14.36
C ALA A 63 1.15 12.28 -15.56
N CYS A 64 -0.17 12.41 -15.71
CA CYS A 64 -0.79 13.16 -16.79
C CYS A 64 -0.72 14.67 -16.59
N GLU A 65 -1.13 15.15 -15.40
CA GLU A 65 -1.37 16.57 -15.14
C GLU A 65 -0.12 17.30 -14.60
N ALA A 66 0.79 16.57 -13.95
CA ALA A 66 2.03 17.10 -13.39
C ALA A 66 3.29 16.53 -14.08
N LYS A 67 3.19 16.20 -15.38
CA LYS A 67 4.26 15.56 -16.17
C LYS A 67 5.64 16.24 -16.09
N ASP A 68 5.66 17.56 -16.00
CA ASP A 68 6.89 18.37 -15.97
C ASP A 68 7.37 18.64 -14.53
N HIS A 69 6.67 18.14 -13.52
CA HIS A 69 7.02 18.32 -12.11
C HIS A 69 8.26 17.49 -11.74
N ILE A 70 9.09 18.00 -10.83
CA ILE A 70 10.34 17.34 -10.42
C ILE A 70 10.11 15.93 -9.84
N CYS A 71 9.01 15.73 -9.10
CA CYS A 71 8.66 14.40 -8.58
C CYS A 71 8.40 13.37 -9.69
N VAL A 72 7.76 13.80 -10.79
CA VAL A 72 7.44 12.93 -11.93
C VAL A 72 8.70 12.68 -12.76
N THR A 73 9.43 13.73 -13.09
CA THR A 73 10.63 13.69 -13.95
C THR A 73 11.86 13.05 -13.28
N ALA A 74 11.89 12.98 -11.95
CA ALA A 74 12.94 12.27 -11.22
C ALA A 74 12.86 10.74 -11.34
N LYS A 75 11.74 10.20 -11.85
CA LYS A 75 11.54 8.77 -12.08
C LYS A 75 11.64 8.44 -13.59
N PRO A 76 11.92 7.17 -13.94
CA PRO A 76 11.90 6.76 -15.34
C PRO A 76 10.56 7.07 -16.02
N PRO A 77 10.54 7.27 -17.35
CA PRO A 77 9.30 7.39 -18.10
C PRO A 77 8.33 6.24 -17.79
N GLN A 78 7.03 6.51 -17.79
CA GLN A 78 5.95 5.54 -17.50
C GLN A 78 5.92 5.01 -16.07
N PHE A 79 6.80 5.44 -15.17
CA PHE A 79 6.83 4.93 -13.80
C PHE A 79 5.49 5.11 -13.06
N TYR A 80 4.93 6.32 -13.07
CA TYR A 80 3.67 6.61 -12.35
C TYR A 80 2.41 6.14 -13.08
N GLU A 81 2.40 6.13 -14.41
CA GLU A 81 1.23 5.74 -15.22
C GLU A 81 1.17 4.24 -15.57
N VAL A 82 2.27 3.50 -15.41
CA VAL A 82 2.35 2.06 -15.74
C VAL A 82 2.89 1.23 -14.59
N GLU A 83 4.08 1.56 -14.06
CA GLU A 83 4.74 0.70 -13.07
C GLU A 83 4.04 0.75 -11.70
N VAL A 84 3.66 1.94 -11.21
CA VAL A 84 2.86 2.06 -9.98
C VAL A 84 1.53 1.30 -10.06
N PRO A 85 0.70 1.47 -11.12
CA PRO A 85 -0.49 0.64 -11.31
C PRO A 85 -0.22 -0.87 -11.31
N LYS A 86 0.84 -1.34 -11.99
CA LYS A 86 1.22 -2.76 -11.97
C LYS A 86 1.56 -3.25 -10.56
N MET A 87 2.33 -2.46 -9.79
CA MET A 87 2.67 -2.78 -8.40
C MET A 87 1.40 -2.83 -7.53
N CYS A 88 0.50 -1.86 -7.68
CA CYS A 88 -0.79 -1.85 -7.00
C CYS A 88 -1.61 -3.10 -7.33
N SER A 89 -1.76 -3.47 -8.61
CA SER A 89 -2.48 -4.69 -9.00
C SER A 89 -1.85 -5.96 -8.42
N ALA A 90 -0.51 -6.03 -8.37
CA ALA A 90 0.19 -7.14 -7.75
C ALA A 90 -0.13 -7.21 -6.24
N LEU A 91 -0.11 -6.09 -5.54
CA LEU A 91 -0.47 -6.00 -4.12
C LEU A 91 -1.93 -6.35 -3.87
N GLN A 92 -2.86 -5.93 -4.74
CA GLN A 92 -4.28 -6.30 -4.65
C GLN A 92 -4.50 -7.81 -4.71
N LEU A 93 -3.66 -8.55 -5.45
CA LEU A 93 -3.70 -10.02 -5.46
C LEU A 93 -3.00 -10.63 -4.25
N ARG A 94 -1.88 -10.05 -3.81
CA ARG A 94 -1.04 -10.61 -2.74
C ARG A 94 -1.60 -10.38 -1.34
N LEU A 95 -2.13 -9.20 -1.05
CA LEU A 95 -2.62 -8.87 0.29
C LEU A 95 -3.77 -9.79 0.74
N PRO A 96 -4.79 -10.12 -0.08
CA PRO A 96 -5.80 -11.12 0.30
C PRO A 96 -5.22 -12.52 0.51
N GLN A 97 -4.22 -12.92 -0.29
CA GLN A 97 -3.51 -14.18 -0.10
C GLN A 97 -2.79 -14.22 1.26
N LEU A 98 -2.15 -13.12 1.66
CA LEU A 98 -1.52 -13.01 2.97
C LEU A 98 -2.56 -13.03 4.09
N ALA A 99 -3.66 -12.30 3.95
CA ALA A 99 -4.76 -12.29 4.91
C ALA A 99 -5.32 -13.70 5.14
N SER A 100 -5.44 -14.52 4.08
CA SER A 100 -5.91 -15.91 4.21
C SER A 100 -5.03 -16.77 5.12
N ARG A 101 -3.75 -16.41 5.29
CA ARG A 101 -2.79 -17.14 6.12
C ARG A 101 -2.79 -16.72 7.59
N LEU A 102 -3.43 -15.60 7.91
CA LEU A 102 -3.60 -15.14 9.28
C LEU A 102 -4.52 -16.07 10.08
N ALA A 103 -4.21 -16.22 11.37
CA ALA A 103 -4.91 -17.10 12.32
C ALA A 103 -4.83 -18.61 12.01
N ILE A 104 -4.04 -19.04 11.01
CA ILE A 104 -3.78 -20.47 10.78
C ILE A 104 -2.85 -21.02 11.88
N ASN A 105 -1.76 -20.30 12.15
CA ASN A 105 -0.86 -20.52 13.28
C ASN A 105 0.02 -19.28 13.49
N SER A 106 0.60 -19.15 14.68
CA SER A 106 1.41 -17.98 15.06
C SER A 106 2.65 -17.75 14.20
N LYS A 107 3.23 -18.79 13.59
CA LYS A 107 4.36 -18.63 12.66
C LYS A 107 3.91 -17.97 11.35
N CYS A 108 2.74 -18.33 10.85
CA CYS A 108 2.15 -17.68 9.67
C CYS A 108 1.88 -16.20 9.94
N ASP A 109 1.37 -15.85 11.12
CA ASP A 109 1.10 -14.46 11.50
C ASP A 109 2.38 -13.61 11.48
N MET A 110 3.46 -14.13 12.07
CA MET A 110 4.77 -13.46 12.03
C MET A 110 5.36 -13.34 10.63
N CYS A 111 5.16 -14.35 9.77
CA CYS A 111 5.56 -14.26 8.36
C CYS A 111 4.79 -13.17 7.61
N VAL A 112 3.47 -13.05 7.84
CA VAL A 112 2.65 -12.00 7.24
C VAL A 112 3.09 -10.62 7.73
N HIS A 113 3.33 -10.47 9.04
CA HIS A 113 3.91 -9.24 9.60
C HIS A 113 5.22 -8.87 8.90
N PHE A 114 6.16 -9.81 8.77
CA PHE A 114 7.43 -9.56 8.11
C PHE A 114 7.25 -9.10 6.65
N ILE A 115 6.34 -9.72 5.90
CA ILE A 115 6.06 -9.33 4.52
C ILE A 115 5.48 -7.91 4.45
N ILE A 116 4.55 -7.54 5.33
CA ILE A 116 4.02 -6.17 5.41
C ILE A 116 5.14 -5.17 5.72
N MET A 117 6.03 -5.49 6.66
CA MET A 117 7.18 -4.63 6.98
C MET A 117 8.15 -4.44 5.82
N ASN A 118 8.30 -5.44 4.94
CA ASN A 118 9.11 -5.28 3.71
C ASN A 118 8.44 -4.35 2.70
N ILE A 119 7.11 -4.39 2.56
CA ILE A 119 6.36 -3.44 1.73
C ILE A 119 6.57 -2.01 2.24
N LEU A 120 6.49 -1.80 3.56
CA LEU A 120 6.73 -0.49 4.19
C LEU A 120 8.17 0.02 3.99
N ALA A 121 9.13 -0.90 3.93
CA ALA A 121 10.55 -0.57 3.79
C ALA A 121 10.98 -0.32 2.33
N GLU A 122 10.14 -0.66 1.35
CA GLU A 122 10.51 -0.57 -0.06
C GLU A 122 10.47 0.90 -0.54
N PRO A 123 11.62 1.52 -0.85
CA PRO A 123 11.69 2.92 -1.26
C PRO A 123 11.19 3.15 -2.69
N GLY A 124 10.82 2.06 -3.38
CA GLY A 124 10.35 2.03 -4.76
C GLY A 124 8.90 2.49 -4.91
N PHE A 125 8.12 2.51 -3.82
CA PHE A 125 6.82 3.16 -3.78
C PHE A 125 6.93 4.66 -3.55
#